data_AF-A0A4S4C8N0-F1
#
_entry.id   AF-A0A4S4C8N0-F1
#
_cell.length_a   1.000
_cell.length_b   1.000
_cell.length_c   1.000
_cell.angle_alpha   90.00
_cell.angle_beta   90.00
_cell.angle_gamma   90.00
#
_symmetry.space_group_name_H-M   'P 1'
#
loop_
_entity.id
_entity.type
_entity.pdbx_description
1 polymer ?
#
loop_
_entity_poly.entity_id
_entity_poly.type
_entity_poly.pdbx_seq_one_letter_code
_entity_poly.pdbx_strand_id
1 'polypeptide(L)' 'MARYIVNTNTKEVHQTAKVEPRCKINEISPSHRIDTDYAEYYFTQGYNGCKWCYPERNTG' A
#
# COMPACT_ATOMS: atom_id res chain seq x y z
N MET A 1 13.85 2.58 -6.99
CA MET A 1 12.73 3.21 -6.28
C MET A 1 11.64 2.16 -6.16
N ALA A 2 11.11 1.95 -4.96
CA ALA A 2 10.05 0.97 -4.76
C ALA A 2 8.78 1.36 -5.53
N ARG A 3 8.17 0.40 -6.23
CA ARG A 3 6.89 0.57 -6.94
C ARG A 3 5.68 0.61 -6.01
N TYR A 4 5.84 0.12 -4.78
CA TYR A 4 4.76 0.02 -3.82
C TYR A 4 5.19 0.47 -2.42
N ILE A 5 4.22 0.97 -1.67
CA ILE A 5 4.36 1.28 -0.25
C ILE A 5 3.31 0.46 0.48
N VAL A 6 3.72 -0.34 1.45
CA VAL A 6 2.83 -1.16 2.26
C VAL A 6 2.70 -0.53 3.63
N ASN A 7 1.45 -0.37 4.07
CA ASN A 7 1.08 -0.01 5.43
C ASN A 7 0.71 -1.28 6.20
N THR A 8 1.60 -1.75 7.07
CA THR A 8 1.33 -2.95 7.89
C THR A 8 0.33 -2.71 9.01
N ASN A 9 0.04 -1.45 9.36
CA ASN A 9 -0.94 -1.11 10.38
C ASN A 9 -2.38 -1.28 9.87
N THR A 10 -2.68 -0.73 8.68
CA THR A 10 -4.01 -0.88 8.05
C THR A 10 -4.10 -2.08 7.11
N LYS A 11 -2.99 -2.79 6.89
CA LYS A 11 -2.84 -3.86 5.90
C LYS A 11 -3.21 -3.42 4.48
N GLU A 12 -2.78 -2.21 4.11
CA GLU A 12 -3.01 -1.64 2.78
C GLU A 12 -1.73 -1.59 1.94
N VAL A 13 -1.87 -1.82 0.64
CA VAL A 13 -0.81 -1.69 -0.37
C VAL A 13 -1.11 -0.50 -1.26
N HIS A 14 -0.15 0.41 -1.39
CA HIS A 14 -0.23 1.62 -2.19
C HIS A 14 0.69 1.52 -3.42
N GLN A 15 0.25 2.00 -4.57
CA GLN A 15 1.05 2.06 -5.79
C GLN A 15 1.71 3.43 -5.90
N THR A 16 3.04 3.52 -5.81
CA THR A 16 3.77 4.80 -5.75
C THR A 16 3.48 5.71 -6.94
N ALA A 17 3.29 5.12 -8.13
CA ALA A 17 2.97 5.84 -9.36
C ALA A 17 1.57 6.50 -9.37
N LYS A 18 0.66 6.08 -8.49
CA LYS A 18 -0.74 6.55 -8.42
C LYS A 18 -1.10 7.15 -7.05
N VAL A 19 -0.10 7.41 -6.19
CA VAL A 19 -0.35 7.98 -4.85
C VAL A 19 -1.00 9.35 -4.99
N GLU A 20 -2.06 9.55 -4.23
CA GLU A 20 -2.76 10.83 -4.10
C GLU A 20 -2.77 11.28 -2.62
N PRO A 21 -3.08 12.56 -2.33
CA PRO A 21 -3.10 13.06 -0.94
C PRO A 21 -4.00 12.26 0.01
N ARG A 22 -5.09 11.67 -0.51
CA ARG A 22 -6.03 10.85 0.28
C ARG A 22 -5.44 9.52 0.74
N CYS A 23 -4.33 9.07 0.15
CA CYS A 23 -3.61 7.86 0.60
C CYS A 23 -2.89 8.06 1.93
N LYS A 24 -2.69 9.32 2.37
CA LYS A 24 -2.06 9.65 3.66
C LYS A 24 -0.73 8.93 3.91
N ILE A 25 0.06 8.73 2.84
CA ILE A 25 1.35 8.00 2.89
C ILE A 25 2.32 8.59 3.93
N ASN A 26 2.32 9.91 4.08
CA ASN A 26 3.17 10.61 5.04
C ASN A 26 2.71 10.45 6.50
N GLU A 27 1.48 9.99 6.73
CA GLU A 27 0.95 9.66 8.06
C GLU A 27 1.26 8.21 8.45
N ILE A 28 1.78 7.38 7.53
CA ILE A 28 2.20 6.01 7.83
C ILE A 28 3.45 6.08 8.72
N SER A 29 3.36 5.52 9.93
CA SER A 29 4.50 5.41 10.83
C SER A 29 5.66 4.68 10.14
N PRO A 30 6.92 5.11 10.31
CA PRO A 30 8.09 4.40 9.77
C PRO A 30 8.16 2.93 10.19
N SER A 31 7.65 2.58 11.38
CA SER A 31 7.59 1.21 11.87
C SER A 31 6.58 0.31 11.12
N HIS A 32 5.68 0.91 10.37
CA HIS A 32 4.61 0.24 9.62
C HIS A 32 4.69 0.48 8.12
N ARG A 33 5.71 1.23 7.67
CA ARG A 33 5.93 1.53 6.26
C ARG A 33 6.97 0.59 5.68
N ILE A 34 6.58 -0.15 4.65
CA ILE A 34 7.52 -0.96 3.87
C ILE A 34 7.47 -0.51 2.41
N ASP A 35 8.57 0.04 1.93
CA ASP A 35 8.77 0.36 0.52
C ASP A 35 9.28 -0.91 -0.19
N THR A 36 8.52 -1.45 -1.15
CA THR A 36 8.80 -2.73 -1.82
C THR A 36 8.43 -2.71 -3.31
N ASP A 37 9.07 -3.59 -4.08
CA ASP A 37 8.68 -3.89 -5.47
C ASP A 37 7.79 -5.14 -5.58
N TYR A 38 7.61 -5.89 -4.48
CA TYR A 38 6.92 -7.19 -4.43
C TYR A 38 5.59 -7.11 -3.68
N ALA A 39 4.63 -6.34 -4.20
CA ALA A 39 3.29 -6.19 -3.60
C ALA A 39 2.49 -7.51 -3.57
N GLU A 40 2.73 -8.44 -4.49
CA GLU A 40 1.98 -9.69 -4.61
C GLU A 40 2.06 -10.56 -3.35
N TYR A 41 3.21 -10.58 -2.68
CA TYR A 41 3.38 -11.28 -1.41
C TYR A 41 2.42 -10.78 -0.32
N TYR A 42 2.12 -9.48 -0.28
CA TYR A 42 1.24 -8.94 0.74
C TYR A 42 -0.23 -9.28 0.47
N PHE A 43 -0.62 -9.32 -0.82
CA PHE A 43 -1.97 -9.75 -1.20
C PHE A 43 -2.22 -11.22 -0.81
N THR A 44 -1.21 -12.11 -0.90
CA THR A 44 -1.37 -13.50 -0.41
C THR A 44 -1.48 -13.60 1.11
N GLN A 45 -1.01 -12.58 1.85
CA GLN A 45 -1.18 -12.43 3.30
C GLN A 45 -2.50 -11.75 3.70
N GLY A 46 -3.38 -11.46 2.73
CA GLY A 46 -4.68 -10.83 2.99
C GLY A 46 -4.62 -9.32 3.16
N TYR A 47 -3.57 -8.66 2.66
CA TYR A 47 -3.57 -7.20 2.53
C TYR A 47 -4.44 -6.80 1.34
N ASN A 48 -4.95 -5.57 1.36
CA ASN A 48 -5.76 -5.02 0.27
C ASN A 48 -5.08 -3.84 -0.41
N GLY A 49 -5.38 -3.62 -1.67
CA GLY A 49 -4.97 -2.41 -2.37
C GLY A 49 -5.67 -1.20 -1.76
N CYS A 50 -4.96 -0.08 -1.61
CA CYS A 50 -5.58 1.15 -1.14
C CYS A 50 -6.66 1.59 -2.13
N LYS A 51 -7.87 1.89 -1.63
CA LYS A 51 -9.03 2.23 -2.48
C LYS A 51 -8.82 3.42 -3.43
N TRP A 52 -7.86 4.28 -3.11
CA TRP A 52 -7.58 5.50 -3.87
C TRP A 52 -6.55 5.25 -4.97
N CYS A 53 -5.33 4.86 -4.60
CA CYS A 53 -4.24 4.66 -5.55
C CYS A 53 -4.18 3.26 -6.16
N TYR A 54 -4.85 2.27 -5.57
CA TYR A 54 -4.85 0.89 -6.05
C TYR A 54 -6.21 0.19 -5.90
N PRO A 55 -7.32 0.77 -6.43
CA PRO A 55 -8.67 0.21 -6.31
C PRO A 55 -8.80 -1.18 -6.96
N GLU A 56 -8.02 -1.46 -8.00
CA GLU A 56 -8.03 -2.73 -8.74
C GLU A 56 -7.65 -3.94 -7.86
N ARG A 57 -6.93 -3.71 -6.76
CA ARG A 57 -6.56 -4.73 -5.77
C ARG A 57 -7.25 -4.52 -4.42
N ASN A 58 -8.21 -3.60 -4.33
CA ASN A 58 -9.03 -3.41 -3.12
C ASN A 58 -10.16 -4.44 -3.14
N THR A 59 -9.98 -5.56 -2.44
CA THR A 59 -10.89 -6.71 -2.50
C THR A 59 -11.71 -6.98 -1.23
N GLY A 60 -11.59 -6.14 -0.18
CA GLY A 60 -12.33 -6.33 1.08
C GLY A 60 -12.10 -5.29 2.15
#